data_AF-A0A3F2RNS5-F1
#
_entry.id   AF-A0A3F2RNS5-F1
#
_cell.length_a   1.000
_cell.length_b   1.000
_cell.length_c   1.000
_cell.angle_alpha   90.00
_cell.angle_beta   90.00
_cell.angle_gamma   90.00
#
_symmetry.space_group_name_H-M   'P 1'
#
loop_
_entity.id
_entity.type
_entity.pdbx_description
1 polymer ?
#
loop_
_entity_poly.entity_id
_entity_poly.type
_entity_poly.pdbx_seq_one_letter_code
_entity_poly.pdbx_strand_id
1 'polypeptide(L)'
;MDDFMIDSSALDSSYQMLNKLPESELLTPFMAVPRIIASSNSQLGLHLADVLRTMKDLRPAVLHLLNYLGQPLGTNAQILADIREEEWVAATEALTTPVSPDTNQTKSGNQRRREKRRNGDSNVKPGPDWVQFLVQQCFEVSLKELPLEECVIAEADGTRTYPIFYDEETDLPFTPCSADEAAREECITKYNLFTRRVADQKEVQLICHLAAKEFDALTAKITVVQGDKQYALTIVNDSGCVTIDRAKSFCAHAMVSGLPFLVRNMMLDVRFRNFPSVRGDPENTVNRVLFYFAFPILAPHTNTPMALLCVLDNKPRKSITTKQYTILKKLAEILTALWDD
;
A
#
# COMPACT_ATOMS: atom_id res chain seq x y z
N MET A 1 -47.65 -3.47 57.70
CA MET A 1 -46.34 -3.32 58.35
C MET A 1 -45.60 -4.65 58.29
N ASP A 2 -44.99 -5.06 57.20
CA ASP A 2 -45.03 -4.69 55.78
C ASP A 2 -44.53 -5.93 55.04
N ASP A 3 -45.28 -6.36 54.03
CA ASP A 3 -44.86 -7.39 53.08
C ASP A 3 -43.75 -6.80 52.22
N PHE A 4 -42.54 -7.35 52.34
CA PHE A 4 -41.45 -7.08 51.42
C PHE A 4 -41.75 -7.77 50.08
N MET A 5 -42.38 -7.03 49.16
CA MET A 5 -42.39 -7.38 47.74
C MET A 5 -40.94 -7.39 47.24
N ILE A 6 -40.49 -8.55 46.79
CA ILE A 6 -39.26 -8.70 46.00
C ILE A 6 -39.57 -8.11 44.63
N ASP A 7 -38.94 -6.97 44.35
CA ASP A 7 -39.01 -6.30 43.05
C ASP A 7 -38.30 -7.17 42.00
N SER A 8 -39.09 -7.80 41.13
CA SER A 8 -38.60 -8.66 40.03
C SER A 8 -38.06 -7.87 38.84
N SER A 9 -37.82 -6.56 38.97
CA SER A 9 -37.28 -5.71 37.90
C SER A 9 -35.74 -5.58 37.91
N ALA A 10 -35.03 -6.22 38.85
CA ALA A 10 -33.57 -6.11 38.98
C ALA A 10 -32.75 -7.28 38.38
N LEU A 11 -33.32 -8.04 37.43
CA LEU A 11 -32.67 -9.23 36.83
C LEU A 11 -32.52 -9.18 35.31
N ASP A 12 -32.61 -7.98 34.70
CA ASP A 12 -32.45 -7.81 33.25
C ASP A 12 -31.28 -6.88 32.85
N SER A 13 -30.26 -6.77 33.71
CA SER A 13 -28.98 -6.15 33.35
C SER A 13 -27.89 -7.20 33.10
N SER A 14 -28.25 -8.35 32.54
CA SER A 14 -27.27 -9.19 31.87
C SER A 14 -26.77 -8.39 30.68
N TYR A 15 -25.63 -7.73 30.88
CA TYR A 15 -24.87 -7.03 29.85
C TYR A 15 -24.98 -7.82 28.55
N GLN A 16 -25.73 -7.25 27.60
CA GLN A 16 -25.69 -7.67 26.23
C GLN A 16 -24.24 -7.48 25.77
N MET A 17 -23.41 -8.53 25.93
CA MET A 17 -22.30 -8.81 25.04
C MET A 17 -22.91 -9.13 23.68
N LEU A 18 -23.53 -8.13 23.07
CA LEU A 18 -23.84 -8.08 21.68
C LEU A 18 -22.50 -7.84 20.98
N ASN A 19 -21.68 -8.89 20.99
CA ASN A 19 -21.03 -9.34 19.79
C ASN A 19 -22.12 -9.51 18.72
N LYS A 20 -22.61 -8.39 18.17
CA LYS A 20 -23.37 -8.40 16.92
C LYS A 20 -22.35 -8.88 15.90
N LEU A 21 -22.28 -10.21 15.75
CA LEU A 21 -21.79 -10.80 14.53
C LEU A 21 -22.46 -10.00 13.42
N PRO A 22 -21.68 -9.49 12.45
CA PRO A 22 -22.25 -8.73 11.35
C PRO A 22 -23.40 -9.52 10.74
N GLU A 23 -24.45 -8.82 10.30
CA GLU A 23 -25.61 -9.42 9.66
C GLU A 23 -25.16 -10.50 8.67
N SER A 24 -25.79 -11.69 8.71
CA SER A 24 -25.38 -12.85 7.90
C SER A 24 -25.24 -12.49 6.41
N GLU A 25 -26.03 -11.53 5.94
CA GLU A 25 -25.97 -10.99 4.58
C GLU A 25 -24.64 -10.30 4.25
N LEU A 26 -24.00 -9.61 5.21
CA LEU A 26 -22.69 -8.98 5.03
C LEU A 26 -21.54 -9.99 4.98
N LEU A 27 -21.69 -11.15 5.62
CA LEU A 27 -20.69 -12.23 5.65
C LEU A 27 -20.72 -13.09 4.38
N THR A 28 -21.91 -13.35 3.86
CA THR A 28 -22.15 -14.29 2.75
C THR A 28 -21.23 -14.05 1.54
N PRO A 29 -20.99 -12.81 1.06
CA PRO A 29 -20.12 -12.55 -0.09
C PRO A 29 -18.64 -12.88 0.15
N PHE A 30 -18.21 -13.01 1.41
CA PHE A 30 -16.82 -13.22 1.79
C PHE A 30 -16.51 -14.67 2.17
N MET A 31 -17.52 -15.47 2.50
CA MET A 31 -17.35 -16.89 2.87
C MET A 31 -17.04 -17.77 1.66
N ALA A 32 -17.64 -17.47 0.51
CA ALA A 32 -17.50 -18.27 -0.72
C ALA A 32 -16.30 -17.87 -1.60
N VAL A 33 -15.55 -16.83 -1.21
CA VAL A 33 -14.48 -16.26 -2.05
C VAL A 33 -13.13 -16.37 -1.31
N PRO A 34 -12.09 -16.95 -1.95
CA PRO A 34 -10.74 -16.97 -1.41
C PRO A 34 -10.24 -15.57 -1.08
N ARG A 35 -9.42 -15.43 -0.02
CA ARG A 35 -8.84 -14.14 0.36
C ARG A 35 -7.91 -13.59 -0.72
N ILE A 36 -7.20 -14.48 -1.42
CA ILE A 36 -6.28 -14.19 -2.52
C ILE A 36 -6.66 -15.07 -3.71
N ILE A 37 -6.69 -14.49 -4.91
CA ILE A 37 -6.97 -15.20 -6.16
C ILE A 37 -5.79 -15.05 -7.14
N ALA A 38 -5.53 -16.10 -7.92
CA ALA A 38 -4.49 -16.04 -8.96
C ALA A 38 -4.91 -15.08 -10.08
N SER A 39 -4.02 -14.15 -10.44
CA SER A 39 -4.18 -13.27 -11.59
C SER A 39 -2.87 -12.57 -11.87
N SER A 40 -2.39 -12.64 -13.11
CA SER A 40 -1.16 -11.99 -13.57
C SER A 40 -1.37 -10.52 -13.98
N ASN A 41 -2.61 -10.04 -13.99
CA ASN A 41 -2.93 -8.70 -14.44
C ASN A 41 -2.39 -7.66 -13.44
N SER A 42 -1.66 -6.69 -13.98
CA SER A 42 -1.06 -5.58 -13.24
C SER A 42 -1.27 -4.30 -14.02
N GLN A 43 -1.54 -3.21 -13.31
CA GLN A 43 -1.57 -1.87 -13.89
C GLN A 43 -0.33 -1.06 -13.53
N LEU A 44 0.58 -1.59 -12.71
CA LEU A 44 1.87 -0.97 -12.35
C LEU A 44 2.60 -0.26 -13.50
N GLY A 45 2.80 -0.91 -14.65
CA GLY A 45 3.49 -0.29 -15.78
C GLY A 45 2.73 0.91 -16.36
N LEU A 46 1.40 0.81 -16.42
CA LEU A 46 0.52 1.92 -16.80
C LEU A 46 0.62 3.07 -15.78
N HIS A 47 0.56 2.77 -14.49
CA HIS A 47 0.65 3.77 -13.42
C HIS A 47 2.01 4.48 -13.39
N LEU A 48 3.11 3.75 -13.56
CA LEU A 48 4.45 4.33 -13.71
C LEU A 48 4.53 5.27 -14.92
N ALA A 49 3.98 4.84 -16.06
CA ALA A 49 3.97 5.66 -17.27
C ALA A 49 3.04 6.89 -17.15
N ASP A 50 1.94 6.78 -16.40
CA ASP A 50 1.02 7.88 -16.11
C ASP A 50 1.71 8.94 -15.23
N VAL A 51 2.31 8.51 -14.11
CA VAL A 51 3.05 9.40 -13.20
C VAL A 51 4.21 10.09 -13.94
N LEU A 52 4.98 9.33 -14.73
CA LEU A 52 6.11 9.88 -15.50
C LEU A 52 5.66 11.02 -16.44
N ARG A 53 4.49 10.89 -17.06
CA ARG A 53 3.96 11.93 -17.96
C ARG A 53 3.38 13.11 -17.19
N THR A 54 2.54 12.84 -16.19
CA THR A 54 1.64 13.83 -15.57
C THR A 54 2.22 14.52 -14.34
N MET A 55 3.16 13.88 -13.63
CA MET A 55 3.70 14.37 -12.35
C MET A 55 5.19 14.70 -12.49
N LYS A 56 5.46 15.94 -12.92
CA LYS A 56 6.82 16.43 -13.19
C LYS A 56 7.79 16.24 -12.02
N ASP A 57 7.32 16.46 -10.80
CA ASP A 57 8.11 16.38 -9.58
C ASP A 57 8.44 14.94 -9.16
N LEU A 58 7.70 13.94 -9.65
CA LEU A 58 7.96 12.52 -9.39
C LEU A 58 8.76 11.83 -10.51
N ARG A 59 9.05 12.51 -11.63
CA ARG A 59 9.83 11.91 -12.74
C ARG A 59 11.17 11.31 -12.29
N PRO A 60 12.00 11.99 -11.46
CA PRO A 60 13.24 11.39 -10.98
C PRO A 60 13.00 10.12 -10.14
N ALA A 61 11.98 10.13 -9.29
CA ALA A 61 11.60 8.99 -8.46
C ALA A 61 11.13 7.80 -9.31
N VAL A 62 10.42 8.04 -10.43
CA VAL A 62 10.04 6.95 -11.36
C VAL A 62 11.28 6.29 -11.94
N LEU A 63 12.26 7.08 -12.42
CA LEU A 63 13.50 6.51 -12.97
C LEU A 63 14.28 5.73 -11.91
N HIS A 64 14.34 6.25 -10.68
CA HIS A 64 14.98 5.55 -9.58
C HIS A 64 14.28 4.23 -9.26
N LEU A 65 12.94 4.22 -9.22
CA LEU A 65 12.16 3.01 -8.96
C LEU A 65 12.31 1.96 -10.06
N LEU A 66 12.44 2.38 -11.32
CA LEU A 66 12.68 1.47 -12.45
C LEU A 66 13.96 0.63 -12.28
N ASN A 67 15.00 1.20 -11.67
CA ASN A 67 16.23 0.46 -11.34
C ASN A 67 15.94 -0.73 -10.41
N TYR A 68 15.15 -0.50 -9.36
CA TYR A 68 14.75 -1.56 -8.44
C TYR A 68 13.77 -2.59 -9.02
N LEU A 69 13.05 -2.19 -10.08
CA LEU A 69 12.10 -3.02 -10.82
C LEU A 69 12.75 -3.76 -11.99
N GLY A 70 14.08 -3.78 -12.07
CA GLY A 70 14.82 -4.55 -13.07
C GLY A 70 14.89 -3.88 -14.45
N GLN A 71 14.59 -2.58 -14.53
CA GLN A 71 14.76 -1.75 -15.72
C GLN A 71 15.83 -0.70 -15.43
N PRO A 72 17.12 -1.07 -15.40
CA PRO A 72 18.19 -0.16 -15.05
C PRO A 72 18.33 0.92 -16.12
N LEU A 73 17.86 2.11 -15.78
CA LEU A 73 18.10 3.33 -16.52
C LEU A 73 19.09 4.07 -15.65
N GLY A 74 20.38 4.09 -16.06
CA GLY A 74 21.44 4.72 -15.27
C GLY A 74 21.01 6.08 -14.71
N THR A 75 21.58 6.51 -13.58
CA THR A 75 21.23 7.72 -12.80
C THR A 75 21.46 9.04 -13.54
N ASN A 76 20.91 9.17 -14.73
CA ASN A 76 21.06 10.32 -15.58
C ASN A 76 19.87 11.24 -15.30
N ALA A 77 19.90 11.92 -14.15
CA ALA A 77 19.11 13.13 -13.93
C ALA A 77 19.27 14.12 -15.10
N GLN A 78 20.41 14.05 -15.79
CA GLN A 78 20.70 14.75 -17.04
C GLN A 78 19.70 14.43 -18.17
N ILE A 79 19.24 13.17 -18.32
CA ILE A 79 18.24 12.81 -19.34
C ILE A 79 16.95 13.62 -19.11
N LEU A 80 16.50 13.72 -17.86
CA LEU A 80 15.29 14.48 -17.54
C LEU A 80 15.48 15.99 -17.71
N ALA A 81 16.66 16.51 -17.37
CA ALA A 81 16.99 17.93 -17.48
C ALA A 81 17.00 18.42 -18.94
N ASP A 82 17.40 17.54 -19.86
CA ASP A 82 17.55 17.87 -21.28
C ASP A 82 16.22 17.74 -22.07
N ILE A 83 15.19 17.10 -21.52
CA ILE A 83 13.85 16.98 -22.15
C ILE A 83 12.98 18.16 -21.72
N ARG A 84 12.49 18.94 -22.69
CA ARG A 84 11.64 20.10 -22.44
C ARG A 84 10.20 19.68 -22.16
N GLU A 85 9.45 20.49 -21.40
CA GLU A 85 8.06 20.16 -21.04
C GLU A 85 7.14 20.00 -22.26
N GLU A 86 7.36 20.79 -23.30
CA GLU A 86 6.67 20.65 -24.59
C GLU A 86 6.89 19.28 -25.27
N GLU A 87 8.03 18.63 -25.03
CA GLU A 87 8.34 17.30 -25.57
C GLU A 87 7.59 16.21 -24.80
N TRP A 88 7.36 16.41 -23.49
CA TRP A 88 6.48 15.56 -22.69
C TRP A 88 5.02 15.65 -23.15
N VAL A 89 4.54 16.87 -23.43
CA VAL A 89 3.19 17.11 -23.94
C VAL A 89 3.02 16.50 -25.33
N ALA A 90 3.92 16.81 -26.27
CA ALA A 90 3.85 16.31 -27.64
C ALA A 90 3.90 14.77 -27.71
N ALA A 91 4.72 14.11 -26.88
CA ALA A 91 4.77 12.66 -26.82
C ALA A 91 3.47 12.04 -26.26
N THR A 92 2.77 12.76 -25.39
CA THR A 92 1.49 12.32 -24.81
C THR A 92 0.36 12.46 -25.84
N GLU A 93 0.33 13.55 -26.61
CA GLU A 93 -0.65 13.78 -27.68
C GLU A 93 -0.46 12.86 -28.90
N ALA A 94 0.79 12.52 -29.23
CA ALA A 94 1.09 11.59 -30.33
C ALA A 94 0.55 10.17 -30.08
N LEU A 95 0.23 9.81 -28.83
CA LEU A 95 -0.36 8.52 -28.46
C LEU A 95 -1.89 8.51 -28.47
N THR A 96 -2.53 9.68 -28.38
CA THR A 96 -4.00 9.82 -28.37
C THR A 96 -4.58 10.04 -29.76
N THR A 97 -3.75 10.32 -30.77
CA THR A 97 -4.16 10.40 -32.17
C THR A 97 -4.33 8.98 -32.76
N PRO A 98 -5.48 8.64 -33.37
CA PRO A 98 -5.66 7.34 -34.01
C PRO A 98 -4.71 7.25 -35.21
N VAL A 99 -3.82 6.26 -35.20
CA VAL A 99 -2.96 5.96 -36.34
C VAL A 99 -3.83 5.32 -37.43
N SER A 100 -4.09 6.06 -38.51
CA SER A 100 -4.63 5.49 -39.75
C SER A 100 -3.65 4.46 -40.32
N PRO A 101 -4.11 3.27 -40.76
CA PRO A 101 -3.23 2.25 -41.29
C PRO A 101 -2.94 2.53 -42.77
N ASP A 102 -1.83 3.21 -43.06
CA ASP A 102 -1.09 3.18 -44.33
C ASP A 102 0.19 4.00 -44.12
N THR A 103 1.42 3.57 -44.40
CA THR A 103 1.94 2.84 -45.55
C THR A 103 3.32 2.25 -45.21
N ASN A 104 3.68 1.17 -45.92
CA ASN A 104 4.99 0.50 -46.02
C ASN A 104 6.23 1.26 -45.50
N GLN A 105 6.84 0.76 -44.42
CA GLN A 105 8.27 0.98 -44.14
C GLN A 105 9.00 -0.34 -43.87
N THR A 106 10.09 -0.49 -44.62
CA THR A 106 10.98 -1.63 -44.75
C THR A 106 11.61 -2.04 -43.41
N LYS A 107 11.31 -3.28 -43.00
CA LYS A 107 11.90 -3.95 -41.84
C LYS A 107 13.32 -4.42 -42.18
N SER A 108 14.34 -3.66 -41.78
CA SER A 108 15.70 -4.21 -41.62
C SER A 108 16.61 -3.34 -40.72
N GLY A 109 16.41 -2.01 -40.67
CA GLY A 109 17.30 -1.11 -39.91
C GLY A 109 16.94 -0.86 -38.43
N ASN A 110 15.67 -1.03 -38.04
CA ASN A 110 15.17 -0.56 -36.73
C ASN A 110 15.52 -1.45 -35.54
N GLN A 111 15.83 -2.73 -35.76
CA GLN A 111 16.24 -3.63 -34.67
C GLN A 111 17.62 -3.28 -34.11
N ARG A 112 18.61 -3.05 -34.98
CA ARG A 112 19.97 -2.63 -34.57
C ARG A 112 20.01 -1.25 -33.89
N ARG A 113 19.10 -0.35 -34.24
CA ARG A 113 18.99 0.99 -33.63
C ARG A 113 18.35 0.95 -32.24
N ARG A 114 17.41 0.02 -32.00
CA ARG A 114 16.82 -0.25 -30.68
C ARG A 114 17.83 -0.87 -29.71
N GLU A 115 18.68 -1.77 -30.19
CA GLU A 115 19.72 -2.42 -29.40
C GLU A 115 20.82 -1.45 -28.94
N LYS A 116 21.20 -0.49 -29.80
CA LYS A 116 22.18 0.55 -29.44
C LYS A 116 21.68 1.54 -28.37
N ARG A 117 20.36 1.76 -28.27
CA ARG A 117 19.74 2.62 -27.24
C ARG A 117 19.65 1.96 -25.86
N ARG A 118 19.69 0.62 -25.79
CA ARG A 118 19.67 -0.14 -24.52
C ARG A 118 20.93 0.06 -23.66
N ASN A 119 22.05 0.47 -24.26
CA ASN A 119 23.35 0.54 -23.57
C ASN A 119 23.87 1.97 -23.29
N GLY A 120 23.02 3.01 -23.34
CA GLY A 120 23.42 4.36 -22.92
C GLY A 120 24.60 4.96 -23.69
N ASP A 121 24.80 4.60 -24.96
CA ASP A 121 25.89 5.12 -25.78
C ASP A 121 25.66 6.62 -26.07
N SER A 122 26.62 7.44 -25.64
CA SER A 122 26.45 8.79 -25.12
C SER A 122 26.52 9.92 -26.16
N ASN A 123 25.82 9.81 -27.29
CA ASN A 123 25.89 10.86 -28.34
C ASN A 123 24.56 11.23 -29.03
N VAL A 124 23.42 10.83 -28.48
CA VAL A 124 22.10 11.23 -28.99
C VAL A 124 21.52 12.31 -28.09
N LYS A 125 21.37 13.53 -28.62
CA LYS A 125 20.71 14.63 -27.90
C LYS A 125 19.31 14.20 -27.44
N PRO A 126 18.92 14.51 -26.19
CA PRO A 126 17.57 14.24 -25.71
C PRO A 126 16.52 14.96 -26.55
N GLY A 127 15.35 14.33 -26.71
CA GLY A 127 14.25 14.79 -27.54
C GLY A 127 13.03 13.88 -27.39
N PRO A 128 11.96 14.05 -28.19
CA PRO A 128 10.69 13.33 -28.00
C PRO A 128 10.80 11.79 -27.98
N ASP A 129 11.76 11.24 -28.72
CA ASP A 129 12.09 9.81 -28.74
C ASP A 129 12.47 9.26 -27.36
N TRP A 130 13.06 10.10 -26.49
CA TRP A 130 13.44 9.71 -25.14
C TRP A 130 12.23 9.58 -24.23
N VAL A 131 11.22 10.45 -24.36
CA VAL A 131 9.97 10.32 -23.59
C VAL A 131 9.30 8.99 -23.93
N GLN A 132 9.21 8.65 -25.21
CA GLN A 132 8.66 7.36 -25.65
C GLN A 132 9.48 6.17 -25.13
N PHE A 133 10.82 6.29 -25.15
CA PHE A 133 11.70 5.26 -24.59
C PHE A 133 11.45 5.06 -23.09
N LEU A 134 11.46 6.13 -22.28
CA LEU A 134 11.25 6.05 -20.83
C LEU A 134 9.87 5.47 -20.49
N VAL A 135 8.84 5.91 -21.21
CA VAL A 135 7.49 5.34 -21.11
C VAL A 135 7.48 3.85 -21.43
N GLN A 136 8.17 3.43 -22.50
CA GLN A 136 8.26 2.03 -22.89
C GLN A 136 8.92 1.19 -21.79
N GLN A 137 9.92 1.73 -21.09
CA GLN A 137 10.56 1.04 -19.96
C GLN A 137 9.60 0.80 -18.79
N CYS A 138 8.64 1.71 -18.53
CA CYS A 138 7.58 1.46 -17.56
C CYS A 138 6.73 0.24 -17.91
N PHE A 139 6.44 0.00 -19.20
CA PHE A 139 5.69 -1.17 -19.66
C PHE A 139 6.51 -2.46 -19.72
N GLU A 140 7.84 -2.36 -19.74
CA GLU A 140 8.75 -3.52 -19.69
C GLU A 140 8.96 -4.04 -18.25
N VAL A 141 8.47 -3.32 -17.23
CA VAL A 141 8.46 -3.79 -15.84
C VAL A 141 7.67 -5.09 -15.73
N SER A 142 8.39 -6.17 -15.46
CA SER A 142 7.82 -7.51 -15.28
C SER A 142 8.24 -8.08 -13.93
N LEU A 143 7.31 -8.05 -12.97
CA LEU A 143 7.49 -8.74 -11.69
C LEU A 143 7.03 -10.19 -11.82
N LYS A 144 7.89 -11.15 -11.46
CA LYS A 144 7.51 -12.56 -11.37
C LYS A 144 6.37 -12.70 -10.35
N GLU A 145 5.20 -13.13 -10.81
CA GLU A 145 4.06 -13.40 -9.93
C GLU A 145 4.40 -14.52 -8.96
N LEU A 146 4.08 -14.33 -7.68
CA LEU A 146 4.20 -15.37 -6.68
C LEU A 146 3.05 -16.37 -6.82
N PRO A 147 3.33 -17.69 -6.70
CA PRO A 147 2.28 -18.69 -6.63
C PRO A 147 1.42 -18.47 -5.37
N LEU A 148 0.18 -18.95 -5.39
CA LEU A 148 -0.81 -18.67 -4.34
C LEU A 148 -0.33 -19.14 -2.96
N GLU A 149 0.43 -20.23 -2.92
CA GLU A 149 0.98 -20.84 -1.70
C GLU A 149 2.05 -19.96 -1.04
N GLU A 150 2.73 -19.11 -1.83
CA GLU A 150 3.73 -18.16 -1.32
C GLU A 150 3.09 -16.83 -0.88
N CYS A 151 1.83 -16.58 -1.22
CA CYS A 151 1.08 -15.41 -0.76
C CYS A 151 0.57 -15.60 0.67
N VAL A 152 1.49 -15.69 1.63
CA VAL A 152 1.17 -15.87 3.05
C VAL A 152 0.70 -14.56 3.66
N ILE A 153 -0.41 -14.62 4.40
CA ILE A 153 -0.94 -13.52 5.20
C ILE A 153 -1.12 -13.97 6.65
N ALA A 154 -1.05 -13.02 7.58
CA ALA A 154 -1.34 -13.23 8.98
C ALA A 154 -2.75 -13.81 9.16
N GLU A 155 -2.89 -14.76 10.09
CA GLU A 155 -4.19 -15.32 10.50
C GLU A 155 -5.00 -15.91 9.31
N ALA A 156 -4.29 -16.44 8.30
CA ALA A 156 -4.91 -17.05 7.11
C ALA A 156 -5.74 -18.29 7.46
N ASP A 157 -5.23 -19.09 8.40
CA ASP A 157 -5.86 -20.29 8.97
C ASP A 157 -6.95 -19.98 10.01
N GLY A 158 -7.13 -18.69 10.34
CA GLY A 158 -8.07 -18.23 11.36
C GLY A 158 -7.49 -18.20 12.79
N THR A 159 -6.24 -18.61 12.97
CA THR A 159 -5.57 -18.63 14.28
C THR A 159 -4.95 -17.26 14.56
N ARG A 160 -5.23 -16.68 15.73
CA ARG A 160 -4.59 -15.45 16.21
C ARG A 160 -3.58 -15.79 17.30
N THR A 161 -2.49 -15.03 17.37
CA THR A 161 -1.41 -15.22 18.34
C THR A 161 -1.65 -14.53 19.68
N TYR A 162 -2.73 -13.75 19.80
CA TYR A 162 -3.09 -13.01 21.01
C TYR A 162 -4.61 -13.04 21.26
N PRO A 163 -5.04 -13.04 22.54
CA PRO A 163 -6.45 -12.95 22.89
C PRO A 163 -7.02 -11.56 22.61
N ILE A 164 -8.34 -11.47 22.40
CA ILE A 164 -9.05 -10.20 22.24
C ILE A 164 -9.83 -9.94 23.52
N PHE A 165 -9.43 -8.91 24.24
CA PHE A 165 -10.16 -8.35 25.37
C PHE A 165 -10.61 -6.95 24.99
N TYR A 166 -11.79 -6.52 25.44
CA TYR A 166 -12.32 -5.19 25.17
C TYR A 166 -12.20 -4.32 26.41
N ASP A 167 -11.88 -3.06 26.18
CA ASP A 167 -11.98 -1.99 27.16
C ASP A 167 -13.48 -1.67 27.37
N GLU A 168 -13.95 -1.76 28.61
CA GLU A 168 -15.38 -1.63 28.94
C GLU A 168 -15.91 -0.20 28.71
N GLU A 169 -15.04 0.82 28.80
CA GLU A 169 -15.45 2.21 28.63
C GLU A 169 -15.57 2.61 27.16
N THR A 170 -14.62 2.15 26.35
CA THR A 170 -14.50 2.55 24.94
C THR A 170 -15.08 1.54 23.95
N ASP A 171 -15.35 0.30 24.38
CA ASP A 171 -15.78 -0.83 23.54
C ASP A 171 -14.77 -1.14 22.40
N LEU A 172 -13.50 -0.78 22.63
CA LEU A 172 -12.38 -1.06 21.74
C LEU A 172 -11.56 -2.24 22.27
N PRO A 173 -11.03 -3.13 21.42
CA PRO A 173 -10.10 -4.16 21.87
C PRO A 173 -8.81 -3.55 22.41
N PHE A 174 -8.26 -4.14 23.46
CA PHE A 174 -6.89 -3.87 23.88
C PHE A 174 -5.93 -4.19 22.74
N THR A 175 -5.00 -3.27 22.50
CA THR A 175 -4.00 -3.44 21.46
C THR A 175 -2.91 -4.40 21.94
N PRO A 176 -2.54 -5.39 21.13
CA PRO A 176 -1.45 -6.29 21.48
C PRO A 176 -0.11 -5.56 21.61
N CYS A 177 0.67 -5.99 22.59
CA CYS A 177 2.09 -5.69 22.70
C CYS A 177 2.85 -6.89 22.13
N SER A 178 3.64 -6.68 21.07
CA SER A 178 4.45 -7.78 20.51
C SER A 178 5.68 -8.06 21.39
N ALA A 179 6.29 -9.25 21.28
CA ALA A 179 7.53 -9.53 22.01
C ALA A 179 8.73 -8.72 21.47
N ASP A 180 8.65 -8.28 20.21
CA ASP A 180 9.76 -7.66 19.46
C ASP A 180 9.75 -6.13 19.50
N GLU A 181 8.98 -5.50 20.41
CA GLU A 181 8.84 -4.04 20.48
C GLU A 181 10.18 -3.33 20.70
N ALA A 182 11.05 -3.88 21.56
CA ALA A 182 12.36 -3.31 21.82
C ALA A 182 13.27 -3.34 20.58
N ALA A 183 13.28 -4.47 19.86
CA ALA A 183 14.04 -4.60 18.61
C ALA A 183 13.49 -3.68 17.52
N ARG A 184 12.15 -3.54 17.43
CA ARG A 184 11.49 -2.59 16.55
C ARG A 184 11.90 -1.15 16.86
N GLU A 185 11.95 -0.76 18.13
CA GLU A 185 12.37 0.58 18.56
C GLU A 185 13.83 0.88 18.25
N GLU A 186 14.70 -0.11 18.42
CA GLU A 186 16.10 -0.02 17.99
C GLU A 186 16.17 0.21 16.47
N CYS A 187 15.41 -0.55 15.67
CA CYS A 187 15.36 -0.37 14.22
C CYS A 187 14.83 1.01 13.81
N ILE A 188 13.73 1.48 14.41
CA ILE A 188 13.17 2.81 14.12
C ILE A 188 14.20 3.91 14.37
N THR A 189 14.96 3.78 15.47
CA THR A 189 16.05 4.71 15.81
C THR A 189 17.20 4.60 14.82
N LYS A 190 17.69 3.38 14.56
CA LYS A 190 18.82 3.10 13.66
C LYS A 190 18.56 3.64 12.24
N TYR A 191 17.37 3.41 11.70
CA TYR A 191 16.99 3.85 10.35
C TYR A 191 16.39 5.26 10.31
N ASN A 192 16.45 5.99 11.44
CA ASN A 192 16.08 7.41 11.53
C ASN A 192 14.67 7.72 10.98
N LEU A 193 13.69 6.84 11.17
CA LEU A 193 12.40 6.94 10.46
C LEU A 193 11.65 8.25 10.74
N PHE A 194 11.85 8.87 11.91
CA PHE A 194 11.26 10.17 12.24
C PHE A 194 12.08 11.37 11.76
N THR A 195 13.41 11.26 11.71
CA THR A 195 14.30 12.39 11.40
C THR A 195 14.70 12.45 9.92
N ARG A 196 14.58 11.35 9.17
CA ARG A 196 14.92 11.27 7.73
C ARG A 196 13.89 11.90 6.78
N ARG A 197 12.86 12.58 7.33
CA ARG A 197 11.81 13.27 6.57
C ARG A 197 11.14 12.39 5.51
N VAL A 198 10.66 11.21 5.92
CA VAL A 198 10.03 10.20 5.04
C VAL A 198 8.94 10.81 4.14
N ALA A 199 8.14 11.75 4.65
CA ALA A 199 7.12 12.45 3.88
C ALA A 199 7.65 13.22 2.67
N ASP A 200 8.90 13.71 2.71
CA ASP A 200 9.49 14.55 1.67
C ASP A 200 10.21 13.74 0.58
N GLN A 201 10.42 12.44 0.80
CA GLN A 201 11.09 11.55 -0.16
C GLN A 201 10.15 11.23 -1.32
N LYS A 202 10.55 11.63 -2.54
CA LYS A 202 9.71 11.48 -3.74
C LYS A 202 9.48 10.02 -4.12
N GLU A 203 10.44 9.15 -3.85
CA GLU A 203 10.32 7.70 -4.00
C GLU A 203 9.26 7.12 -3.06
N VAL A 204 9.22 7.59 -1.82
CA VAL A 204 8.22 7.16 -0.84
C VAL A 204 6.82 7.63 -1.25
N GLN A 205 6.69 8.91 -1.66
CA GLN A 205 5.44 9.45 -2.21
C GLN A 205 4.95 8.64 -3.41
N LEU A 206 5.86 8.31 -4.34
CA LEU A 206 5.58 7.50 -5.51
C LEU A 206 5.12 6.09 -5.13
N ILE A 207 5.81 5.42 -4.19
CA ILE A 207 5.46 4.07 -3.75
C ILE A 207 4.05 4.04 -3.16
N CYS A 208 3.69 5.00 -2.30
CA CYS A 208 2.33 5.09 -1.79
C CYS A 208 1.31 5.37 -2.90
N HIS A 209 1.64 6.26 -3.86
CA HIS A 209 0.77 6.52 -5.01
C HIS A 209 0.50 5.25 -5.83
N LEU A 210 1.55 4.51 -6.18
CA LEU A 210 1.44 3.26 -6.94
C LEU A 210 0.67 2.18 -6.17
N ALA A 211 0.90 2.05 -4.86
CA ALA A 211 0.18 1.09 -4.02
C ALA A 211 -1.33 1.40 -3.97
N ALA A 212 -1.72 2.67 -3.84
CA ALA A 212 -3.12 3.06 -3.88
C ALA A 212 -3.75 2.81 -5.26
N LYS A 213 -3.04 3.16 -6.34
CA LYS A 213 -3.51 3.01 -7.73
C LYS A 213 -3.68 1.55 -8.14
N GLU A 214 -2.74 0.66 -7.80
CA GLU A 214 -2.81 -0.76 -8.15
C GLU A 214 -4.02 -1.46 -7.51
N PHE A 215 -4.51 -0.91 -6.40
CA PHE A 215 -5.73 -1.38 -5.77
C PHE A 215 -6.95 -0.58 -6.22
N ASP A 216 -6.83 0.57 -6.88
CA ASP A 216 -7.93 1.54 -7.00
C ASP A 216 -8.53 1.85 -5.61
N ALA A 217 -7.65 2.10 -4.64
CA ALA A 217 -8.00 2.34 -3.24
C ALA A 217 -7.97 3.83 -2.92
N LEU A 218 -8.70 4.23 -1.87
CA LEU A 218 -8.75 5.61 -1.40
C LEU A 218 -7.35 6.20 -1.10
N THR A 219 -6.48 5.44 -0.43
CA THR A 219 -5.15 5.91 -0.07
C THR A 219 -4.19 4.78 0.28
N ALA A 220 -2.89 5.09 0.30
CA ALA A 220 -1.86 4.27 0.91
C ALA A 220 -0.97 5.13 1.82
N LYS A 221 -0.34 4.50 2.81
CA LYS A 221 0.43 5.18 3.86
C LYS A 221 1.66 4.37 4.24
N ILE A 222 2.72 5.07 4.63
CA ILE A 222 3.79 4.47 5.44
C ILE A 222 3.52 4.80 6.90
N THR A 223 3.46 3.79 7.74
CA THR A 223 3.16 3.97 9.16
C THR A 223 4.23 3.33 10.05
N VAL A 224 4.47 3.94 11.20
CA VAL A 224 5.31 3.43 12.28
C VAL A 224 4.48 3.39 13.56
N VAL A 225 4.57 2.28 14.28
CA VAL A 225 3.98 2.14 15.63
C VAL A 225 5.14 2.23 16.61
N GLN A 226 5.05 3.12 17.60
CA GLN A 226 6.05 3.29 18.66
C GLN A 226 5.35 3.73 19.95
N GLY A 227 5.69 3.09 21.08
CA GLY A 227 5.01 3.33 22.35
C GLY A 227 3.49 3.21 22.20
N ASP A 228 2.78 4.25 22.65
CA ASP A 228 1.31 4.33 22.63
C ASP A 228 0.75 5.06 21.41
N LYS A 229 1.54 5.22 20.34
CA LYS A 229 1.13 5.97 19.14
C LYS A 229 1.42 5.21 17.85
N GLN A 230 0.60 5.50 16.84
CA GLN A 230 0.91 5.22 15.45
C GLN A 230 1.13 6.56 14.73
N TYR A 231 2.23 6.65 14.00
CA TYR A 231 2.60 7.77 13.15
C TYR A 231 2.44 7.37 11.70
N ALA A 232 1.62 8.09 10.93
CA ALA A 232 1.60 8.01 9.48
C ALA A 232 2.67 8.96 8.94
N LEU A 233 3.81 8.41 8.51
CA LEU A 233 4.96 9.16 8.05
C LEU A 233 4.79 9.72 6.64
N THR A 234 3.87 9.16 5.86
CA THR A 234 3.43 9.68 4.56
C THR A 234 2.02 9.21 4.27
N ILE A 235 1.28 9.99 3.48
CA ILE A 235 -0.05 9.67 2.98
C ILE A 235 -0.11 10.13 1.52
N VAL A 236 -0.78 9.36 0.65
CA VAL A 236 -1.03 9.83 -0.72
C VAL A 236 -1.77 11.17 -0.67
N ASN A 237 -1.21 12.19 -1.33
CA ASN A 237 -1.73 13.57 -1.42
C ASN A 237 -1.73 14.38 -0.11
N ASP A 238 -1.01 13.94 0.93
CA ASP A 238 -0.82 14.71 2.16
C ASP A 238 0.63 14.55 2.66
N SER A 239 1.31 15.68 2.86
CA SER A 239 2.71 15.74 3.28
C SER A 239 2.88 15.77 4.80
N GLY A 240 1.81 15.73 5.58
CA GLY A 240 1.83 15.79 7.04
C GLY A 240 2.01 14.43 7.73
N CYS A 241 2.75 14.43 8.84
CA CYS A 241 2.76 13.31 9.77
C CYS A 241 1.47 13.33 10.62
N VAL A 242 0.57 12.36 10.39
CA VAL A 242 -0.67 12.22 11.19
C VAL A 242 -0.43 11.22 12.31
N THR A 243 -0.79 11.58 13.54
CA THR A 243 -0.61 10.70 14.71
C THR A 243 -1.97 10.27 15.26
N ILE A 244 -2.10 8.98 15.58
CA ILE A 244 -3.26 8.42 16.28
C ILE A 244 -2.82 7.58 17.49
N ASP A 245 -3.73 7.37 18.44
CA ASP A 245 -3.51 6.47 19.57
C ASP A 245 -3.32 5.03 19.09
N ARG A 246 -2.37 4.31 19.68
CA ARG A 246 -2.13 2.89 19.41
C ARG A 246 -3.39 2.04 19.66
N ALA A 247 -4.17 2.39 20.68
CA ALA A 247 -5.49 1.81 20.98
C ALA A 247 -6.48 1.85 19.80
N LYS A 248 -6.29 2.79 18.86
CA LYS A 248 -7.16 3.01 17.69
C LYS A 248 -6.46 2.65 16.37
N SER A 249 -5.34 1.92 16.42
CA SER A 249 -4.46 1.66 15.29
C SER A 249 -4.66 0.25 14.70
N PHE A 250 -5.03 0.17 13.41
CA PHE A 250 -4.99 -1.10 12.67
C PHE A 250 -3.55 -1.64 12.56
N CYS A 251 -2.58 -0.74 12.36
CA CYS A 251 -1.18 -1.08 12.18
C CYS A 251 -0.61 -1.79 13.42
N ALA A 252 -1.03 -1.39 14.62
CA ALA A 252 -0.57 -2.03 15.85
C ALA A 252 -1.00 -3.50 15.94
N HIS A 253 -2.18 -3.86 15.43
CA HIS A 253 -2.58 -5.26 15.28
C HIS A 253 -1.84 -5.98 14.15
N ALA A 254 -1.57 -5.29 13.04
CA ALA A 254 -0.86 -5.85 11.89
C ALA A 254 0.61 -6.20 12.20
N MET A 255 1.28 -5.42 13.04
CA MET A 255 2.70 -5.60 13.39
C MET A 255 2.98 -6.92 14.14
N VAL A 256 1.99 -7.51 14.81
CA VAL A 256 2.22 -8.64 15.74
C VAL A 256 2.82 -9.86 15.08
N SER A 257 2.42 -10.17 13.85
CA SER A 257 2.82 -11.41 13.18
C SER A 257 4.10 -11.29 12.33
N GLY A 258 4.52 -10.05 12.00
CA GLY A 258 5.54 -9.81 10.99
C GLY A 258 5.18 -10.28 9.58
N LEU A 259 3.93 -10.69 9.33
CA LEU A 259 3.41 -11.11 8.02
C LEU A 259 2.46 -10.05 7.45
N PRO A 260 2.21 -10.05 6.13
CA PRO A 260 1.22 -9.17 5.53
C PRO A 260 -0.17 -9.39 6.15
N PHE A 261 -0.89 -8.31 6.43
CA PHE A 261 -2.13 -8.35 7.21
C PHE A 261 -3.30 -7.82 6.38
N LEU A 262 -4.25 -8.70 6.06
CA LEU A 262 -5.38 -8.41 5.16
C LEU A 262 -6.71 -8.45 5.91
N VAL A 263 -7.43 -7.33 5.89
CA VAL A 263 -8.82 -7.23 6.34
C VAL A 263 -9.68 -6.80 5.16
N ARG A 264 -10.47 -7.76 4.68
CA ARG A 264 -11.35 -7.62 3.51
C ARG A 264 -12.55 -6.71 3.75
N ASN A 265 -13.03 -6.68 4.99
CA ASN A 265 -14.10 -5.80 5.44
C ASN A 265 -13.93 -5.52 6.95
N MET A 266 -13.58 -4.30 7.33
CA MET A 266 -13.36 -3.91 8.73
C MET A 266 -14.60 -4.06 9.60
N MET A 267 -15.81 -3.98 9.01
CA MET A 267 -17.06 -4.20 9.74
C MET A 267 -17.28 -5.66 10.15
N LEU A 268 -16.57 -6.59 9.50
CA LEU A 268 -16.64 -8.02 9.80
C LEU A 268 -15.52 -8.47 10.75
N ASP A 269 -14.53 -7.61 10.99
CA ASP A 269 -13.44 -7.92 11.90
C ASP A 269 -13.82 -7.51 13.32
N VAL A 270 -13.83 -8.49 14.21
CA VAL A 270 -14.17 -8.29 15.63
C VAL A 270 -13.29 -7.23 16.29
N ARG A 271 -12.04 -7.05 15.85
CA ARG A 271 -11.14 -6.03 16.40
C ARG A 271 -11.57 -4.63 15.98
N PHE A 272 -11.95 -4.45 14.72
CA PHE A 272 -12.00 -3.12 14.10
C PHE A 272 -13.41 -2.56 13.94
N ARG A 273 -14.45 -3.40 13.97
CA ARG A 273 -15.85 -2.97 13.72
C ARG A 273 -16.36 -1.86 14.65
N ASN A 274 -15.75 -1.69 15.82
CA ASN A 274 -16.10 -0.66 16.80
C ASN A 274 -15.25 0.61 16.69
N PHE A 275 -14.19 0.61 15.87
CA PHE A 275 -13.33 1.77 15.72
C PHE A 275 -14.13 2.93 15.11
N PRO A 276 -13.97 4.18 15.59
CA PRO A 276 -14.65 5.34 15.01
C PRO A 276 -14.36 5.51 13.50
N SER A 277 -13.14 5.22 13.07
CA SER A 277 -12.74 5.23 11.65
C SER A 277 -13.43 4.16 10.80
N VAL A 278 -14.04 3.15 11.41
CA VAL A 278 -14.75 2.05 10.73
C VAL A 278 -16.26 2.23 10.83
N ARG A 279 -16.79 2.68 11.97
CA ARG A 279 -18.22 2.99 12.13
C ARG A 279 -18.62 4.21 11.31
N GLY A 280 -17.72 5.19 11.16
CA GLY A 280 -18.06 6.51 10.62
C GLY A 280 -18.74 7.37 11.67
N ASP A 281 -18.94 8.64 11.35
CA ASP A 281 -19.79 9.53 12.14
C ASP A 281 -21.26 9.40 11.71
N PRO A 282 -22.22 9.82 12.57
CA PRO A 282 -23.65 9.75 12.25
C PRO A 282 -24.02 10.56 11.00
N GLU A 283 -23.24 11.60 10.71
CA GLU A 283 -23.45 12.53 9.60
C GLU A 283 -22.80 12.06 8.28
N ASN A 284 -22.07 10.93 8.29
CA ASN A 284 -21.26 10.41 7.17
C ASN A 284 -20.27 11.44 6.59
N THR A 285 -19.80 12.36 7.42
CA THR A 285 -18.87 13.44 7.10
C THR A 285 -17.44 12.92 6.99
N VAL A 286 -17.13 11.77 7.61
CA VAL A 286 -15.82 11.12 7.52
C VAL A 286 -15.91 9.81 6.72
N ASN A 287 -15.02 9.68 5.72
CA ASN A 287 -14.86 8.44 4.97
C ASN A 287 -14.44 7.29 5.90
N ARG A 288 -15.29 6.25 5.94
CA ARG A 288 -15.04 5.02 6.69
C ARG A 288 -13.89 4.23 6.06
N VAL A 289 -13.11 3.55 6.87
CA VAL A 289 -12.14 2.54 6.41
C VAL A 289 -12.81 1.18 6.46
N LEU A 290 -13.09 0.60 5.30
CA LEU A 290 -13.73 -0.72 5.17
C LEU A 290 -12.77 -1.78 4.66
N PHE A 291 -11.69 -1.44 3.98
CA PHE A 291 -10.66 -2.39 3.58
C PHE A 291 -9.29 -1.94 4.05
N TYR A 292 -8.47 -2.90 4.43
CA TYR A 292 -7.10 -2.68 4.86
C TYR A 292 -6.20 -3.83 4.42
N PHE A 293 -5.07 -3.50 3.83
CA PHE A 293 -4.03 -4.45 3.54
C PHE A 293 -2.67 -3.82 3.81
N ALA A 294 -1.86 -4.45 4.64
CA ALA A 294 -0.56 -3.92 5.01
C ALA A 294 0.56 -4.94 4.81
N PHE A 295 1.70 -4.45 4.32
CA PHE A 295 2.95 -5.18 4.25
C PHE A 295 3.96 -4.61 5.24
N PRO A 296 4.62 -5.45 6.03
CA PRO A 296 5.71 -5.01 6.89
C PRO A 296 6.91 -4.59 6.04
N ILE A 297 7.54 -3.49 6.44
CA ILE A 297 8.82 -3.03 5.94
C ILE A 297 9.84 -3.47 6.97
N LEU A 298 10.73 -4.37 6.56
CA LEU A 298 11.63 -5.08 7.45
C LEU A 298 12.97 -4.38 7.50
N ALA A 299 13.54 -4.27 8.69
CA ALA A 299 14.92 -3.83 8.85
C ALA A 299 15.87 -4.79 8.12
N PRO A 300 16.80 -4.25 7.30
CA PRO A 300 17.89 -5.02 6.71
C PRO A 300 18.62 -5.86 7.77
N HIS A 301 18.98 -7.08 7.39
CA HIS A 301 19.70 -8.09 8.19
C HIS A 301 18.97 -8.70 9.39
N THR A 302 18.13 -7.96 10.11
CA THR A 302 17.43 -8.49 11.29
C THR A 302 16.04 -9.04 10.96
N ASN A 303 15.47 -8.69 9.80
CA ASN A 303 14.09 -8.98 9.42
C ASN A 303 13.05 -8.47 10.44
N THR A 304 13.42 -7.52 11.30
CA THR A 304 12.51 -6.92 12.27
C THR A 304 11.54 -5.98 11.56
N PRO A 305 10.21 -6.13 11.68
CA PRO A 305 9.26 -5.17 11.15
C PRO A 305 9.45 -3.81 11.82
N MET A 306 9.82 -2.78 11.07
CA MET A 306 10.04 -1.42 11.61
C MET A 306 8.96 -0.42 11.19
N ALA A 307 8.31 -0.65 10.06
CA ALA A 307 7.23 0.15 9.53
C ALA A 307 6.25 -0.71 8.71
N LEU A 308 5.14 -0.14 8.26
CA LEU A 308 4.18 -0.79 7.37
C LEU A 308 3.87 0.08 6.15
N LEU A 309 3.82 -0.53 4.97
CA LEU A 309 3.13 0.01 3.80
C LEU A 309 1.67 -0.47 3.85
N CYS A 310 0.75 0.45 4.11
CA CYS A 310 -0.68 0.17 4.28
C CYS A 310 -1.48 0.71 3.10
N VAL A 311 -2.40 -0.08 2.55
CA VAL A 311 -3.43 0.35 1.59
C VAL A 311 -4.78 0.33 2.31
N LEU A 312 -5.53 1.43 2.20
CA LEU A 312 -6.82 1.61 2.87
C LEU A 312 -7.89 2.06 1.87
N ASP A 313 -9.10 1.57 2.05
CA ASP A 313 -10.20 1.92 1.17
C ASP A 313 -11.54 2.01 1.93
N ASN A 314 -12.47 2.81 1.40
CA ASN A 314 -13.82 2.97 1.94
C ASN A 314 -14.82 1.97 1.38
N LYS A 315 -14.35 1.02 0.55
CA LYS A 315 -15.13 -0.10 0.02
C LYS A 315 -14.50 -1.41 0.48
N PRO A 316 -15.32 -2.39 0.94
CA PRO A 316 -14.79 -3.70 1.26
C PRO A 316 -14.42 -4.46 -0.03
N ARG A 317 -13.52 -5.44 0.08
CA ARG A 317 -12.99 -6.21 -1.06
C ARG A 317 -13.06 -7.69 -0.81
N LYS A 318 -13.70 -8.43 -1.73
CA LYS A 318 -13.89 -9.89 -1.57
C LYS A 318 -12.58 -10.67 -1.64
N SER A 319 -11.62 -10.19 -2.42
CA SER A 319 -10.31 -10.81 -2.61
C SER A 319 -9.29 -9.77 -3.09
N ILE A 320 -8.02 -10.10 -2.94
CA ILE A 320 -6.90 -9.45 -3.65
C ILE A 320 -6.30 -10.43 -4.66
N THR A 321 -5.50 -9.94 -5.60
CA THR A 321 -4.78 -10.83 -6.52
C THR A 321 -3.37 -11.18 -6.03
N THR A 322 -2.85 -12.33 -6.47
CA THR A 322 -1.42 -12.72 -6.33
C THR A 322 -0.47 -11.66 -6.91
N LYS A 323 -0.84 -11.01 -8.03
CA LYS A 323 -0.06 -9.91 -8.58
C LYS A 323 -0.09 -8.64 -7.74
N GLN A 324 -1.25 -8.26 -7.20
CA GLN A 324 -1.38 -7.15 -6.23
C GLN A 324 -0.54 -7.40 -4.98
N TYR A 325 -0.57 -8.63 -4.45
CA TYR A 325 0.30 -9.06 -3.35
C TYR A 325 1.78 -8.91 -3.72
N THR A 326 2.18 -9.43 -4.88
CA THR A 326 3.56 -9.37 -5.38
C THR A 326 4.05 -7.93 -5.51
N ILE A 327 3.21 -7.02 -6.01
CA ILE A 327 3.55 -5.61 -6.18
C ILE A 327 3.77 -4.93 -4.83
N LEU A 328 2.83 -5.07 -3.88
CA LEU A 328 3.00 -4.47 -2.55
C LEU A 328 4.21 -5.03 -1.81
N LYS A 329 4.47 -6.35 -1.91
CA LYS A 329 5.68 -6.97 -1.38
C LYS A 329 6.93 -6.32 -1.97
N LYS A 330 6.99 -6.20 -3.29
CA LYS A 330 8.13 -5.58 -3.99
C LYS A 330 8.31 -4.11 -3.60
N LEU A 331 7.22 -3.35 -3.48
CA LEU A 331 7.28 -1.96 -3.04
C LEU A 331 7.80 -1.82 -1.60
N ALA A 332 7.41 -2.71 -0.69
CA ALA A 332 7.94 -2.75 0.68
C ALA A 332 9.45 -3.13 0.73
N GLU A 333 9.88 -4.06 -0.13
CA GLU A 333 11.29 -4.39 -0.31
C GLU A 333 12.10 -3.20 -0.85
N ILE A 334 11.52 -2.40 -1.74
CA ILE A 334 12.19 -1.20 -2.25
C ILE A 334 12.34 -0.15 -1.15
N LEU A 335 11.31 0.05 -0.31
CA LEU A 335 11.43 0.93 0.86
C LEU A 335 12.54 0.48 1.81
N THR A 336 12.68 -0.84 1.98
CA THR A 336 13.77 -1.43 2.78
C THR A 336 15.13 -1.05 2.19
N ALA A 337 15.32 -1.23 0.88
CA ALA A 337 16.58 -0.88 0.21
C ALA A 337 16.87 0.63 0.25
N LEU A 338 15.87 1.47 -0.01
CA LEU A 338 15.99 2.94 0.05
C LEU A 338 16.40 3.45 1.44
N TRP A 339 16.21 2.66 2.49
CA TRP A 339 16.51 3.05 3.85
C TRP A 339 17.79 2.43 4.41
N ASP A 340 18.36 1.45 3.72
CA ASP A 340 19.66 0.85 4.02
C ASP A 340 20.82 1.73 3.54
N ASP A 341 20.61 2.44 2.43
CA ASP A 341 21.45 3.54 1.91
C ASP A 341 21.32 4.82 2.76
#